data_AF-A0A815UY25-F1
#
_entry.id   AF-A0A815UY25-F1
#
_cell.length_a   1.000
_cell.length_b   1.000
_cell.length_c   1.000
_cell.angle_alpha   90.00
_cell.angle_beta   90.00
_cell.angle_gamma   90.00
#
_symmetry.space_group_name_H-M   'P 1'
#
loop_
_entity.id
_entity.type
_entity.pdbx_description
1 polymer ?
#
loop_
_entity_poly.entity_id
_entity_poly.type
_entity_poly.pdbx_seq_one_letter_code
_entity_poly.pdbx_strand_id
1 'polypeptide(L)'
;MFIFSDGQANIGLQTRAELTNLVAGYNQKGIITDSFGIGADFDAEIMKGIADTGGAKFFFLESAQVIEPLVTKALMSVFKVCGSQTRLILRGKNGAIVTKIWGHDNIVVGANLGDLHNDNLRSVLCDFYVPGTKNGDENDVETLAYELQYNRPNDVASEPIVIKGTLLLELAEDETLINTIDPRVKTIYAIQMAADMDAKIA
;
A
#
# COMPACT_ATOMS: atom_id res chain seq x y z
N MET A 1 9.14 -15.23 1.60
CA MET A 1 10.41 -15.98 1.71
C MET A 1 11.21 -15.38 2.84
N PHE A 2 11.79 -16.19 3.73
CA PHE A 2 12.63 -15.69 4.82
C PHE A 2 14.07 -16.18 4.61
N ILE A 3 15.02 -15.25 4.66
CA ILE A 3 16.46 -15.53 4.52
C ILE A 3 17.14 -15.20 5.83
N PHE A 4 17.87 -16.18 6.37
CA PHE A 4 18.67 -16.03 7.58
C PHE A 4 20.14 -16.13 7.21
N SER A 5 20.97 -15.23 7.75
CA SER A 5 22.42 -15.30 7.60
C SER A 5 23.12 -14.90 8.89
N ASP A 6 24.09 -15.71 9.32
CA ASP A 6 25.00 -15.43 10.42
C ASP A 6 26.39 -15.00 9.93
N GLY A 7 26.57 -14.79 8.62
CA GLY A 7 27.88 -14.54 8.02
C GLY A 7 27.85 -13.90 6.63
N GLN A 8 29.04 -13.75 6.06
CA GLN A 8 29.27 -13.17 4.74
C GLN A 8 28.96 -14.16 3.61
N ALA A 9 28.36 -13.68 2.53
CA ALA A 9 28.22 -14.47 1.32
C ALA A 9 29.60 -14.65 0.66
N ASN A 10 30.09 -15.89 0.58
CA ASN A 10 31.45 -16.20 0.13
C ASN A 10 31.54 -17.26 -0.97
N ILE A 11 30.41 -17.88 -1.34
CA ILE A 11 30.31 -18.87 -2.42
C ILE A 11 29.07 -18.53 -3.26
N GLY A 12 29.20 -18.59 -4.59
CA GLY A 12 28.12 -18.23 -5.51
C GLY A 12 27.99 -16.71 -5.68
N LEU A 13 26.76 -16.20 -5.58
CA LEU A 13 26.48 -14.76 -5.60
C LEU A 13 26.93 -14.15 -4.27
N GLN A 14 27.77 -13.12 -4.32
CA GLN A 14 28.45 -12.59 -3.13
C GLN A 14 28.22 -11.09 -2.96
N THR A 15 27.93 -10.38 -4.05
CA THR A 15 27.76 -8.93 -3.99
C THR A 15 26.31 -8.54 -3.73
N ARG A 16 26.12 -7.37 -3.11
CA ARG A 16 24.80 -6.76 -2.92
C ARG A 16 24.03 -6.71 -4.23
N ALA A 17 24.64 -6.20 -5.31
CA ALA A 17 23.97 -6.01 -6.60
C ALA A 17 23.45 -7.34 -7.19
N GLU A 18 24.25 -8.40 -7.14
CA GLU A 18 23.86 -9.72 -7.63
C GLU A 18 22.65 -10.28 -6.85
N LEU A 19 22.73 -10.21 -5.52
CA LEU A 19 21.69 -10.74 -4.64
C LEU A 19 20.41 -9.92 -4.73
N THR A 20 20.49 -8.58 -4.78
CA THR A 20 19.31 -7.73 -4.96
C THR A 20 18.67 -7.93 -6.32
N ASN A 21 19.45 -8.10 -7.40
CA ASN A 21 18.91 -8.38 -8.72
C ASN A 21 18.15 -9.72 -8.77
N LEU A 22 18.68 -10.75 -8.11
CA LEU A 22 18.00 -12.03 -7.99
C LEU A 22 16.67 -11.88 -7.23
N VAL A 23 16.71 -11.17 -6.10
CA VAL A 23 15.52 -10.94 -5.27
C VAL A 23 14.49 -10.08 -5.98
N ALA A 24 14.90 -9.09 -6.78
CA ALA A 24 14.00 -8.32 -7.63
C ALA A 24 13.20 -9.21 -8.58
N GLY A 25 13.85 -10.22 -9.18
CA GLY A 25 13.20 -11.20 -10.04
C GLY A 25 12.16 -12.06 -9.31
N TYR A 26 12.37 -12.34 -8.03
CA TYR A 26 11.38 -13.02 -7.19
C TYR A 26 10.23 -12.10 -6.77
N ASN A 27 10.52 -10.85 -6.43
CA ASN A 27 9.51 -9.85 -6.10
C ASN A 27 8.58 -9.57 -7.28
N GLN A 28 9.10 -9.49 -8.51
CA GLN A 28 8.30 -9.38 -9.74
C GLN A 28 7.31 -10.55 -9.93
N LYS A 29 7.59 -11.70 -9.32
CA LYS A 29 6.70 -12.89 -9.31
C LYS A 29 5.78 -12.95 -8.09
N GLY A 30 5.72 -11.88 -7.29
CA GLY A 30 4.93 -11.79 -6.06
C GLY A 30 5.56 -12.48 -4.85
N ILE A 31 6.84 -12.86 -4.91
CA ILE A 31 7.53 -13.48 -3.77
C ILE A 31 8.25 -12.40 -2.95
N ILE A 32 7.60 -12.00 -1.86
CA ILE A 32 8.13 -11.03 -0.89
C ILE A 32 9.23 -11.70 -0.05
N THR A 33 10.31 -10.98 0.27
CA THR A 33 11.49 -11.55 0.97
C THR A 33 11.91 -10.74 2.19
N ASP A 34 11.74 -11.29 3.40
CA ASP A 34 12.34 -10.75 4.63
C ASP A 34 13.74 -11.35 4.84
N SER A 35 14.64 -10.55 5.43
CA SER A 35 16.01 -10.95 5.71
C SER A 35 16.36 -10.77 7.20
N PHE A 36 17.12 -11.71 7.74
CA PHE A 36 17.47 -11.80 9.16
C PHE A 36 18.98 -11.95 9.31
N GLY A 37 19.64 -10.95 9.87
CA GLY A 37 21.06 -11.04 10.25
C GLY A 37 21.20 -11.56 11.66
N ILE A 38 22.01 -12.61 11.87
CA ILE A 38 22.25 -13.24 13.18
C ILE A 38 23.69 -12.92 13.61
N GLY A 39 23.89 -12.42 14.83
CA GLY A 39 25.23 -12.10 15.32
C GLY A 39 25.89 -10.95 14.54
N ALA A 40 27.21 -10.79 14.61
CA ALA A 40 27.88 -9.61 14.06
C ALA A 40 28.52 -9.81 12.68
N ASP A 41 28.60 -11.05 12.20
CA ASP A 41 29.49 -11.40 11.09
C ASP A 41 28.80 -11.33 9.70
N PHE A 42 27.50 -11.08 9.64
CA PHE A 42 26.75 -10.91 8.39
C PHE A 42 26.98 -9.53 7.74
N ASP A 43 26.75 -9.44 6.43
CA ASP A 43 26.77 -8.15 5.72
C ASP A 43 25.42 -7.45 5.86
N ALA A 44 25.37 -6.39 6.66
CA ALA A 44 24.15 -5.64 6.90
C ALA A 44 23.66 -4.87 5.67
N GLU A 45 24.53 -4.44 4.77
CA GLU A 45 24.11 -3.73 3.56
C GLU A 45 23.49 -4.69 2.54
N ILE A 46 24.07 -5.88 2.39
CA ILE A 46 23.49 -6.94 1.54
C ILE A 46 22.13 -7.35 2.09
N MET A 47 22.04 -7.64 3.39
CA MET A 47 20.80 -8.12 3.99
C MET A 47 19.69 -7.08 3.93
N LYS A 48 19.99 -5.80 4.22
CA LYS A 48 19.02 -4.70 4.01
C LYS A 48 18.61 -4.57 2.56
N GLY A 49 19.57 -4.59 1.64
CA GLY A 49 19.29 -4.52 0.21
C GLY A 49 18.36 -5.64 -0.27
N ILE A 50 18.55 -6.86 0.22
CA ILE A 50 17.67 -8.01 -0.05
C ILE A 50 16.25 -7.73 0.42
N ALA A 51 16.06 -7.28 1.66
CA ALA A 51 14.73 -6.99 2.19
C ALA A 51 14.03 -5.86 1.42
N ASP A 52 14.74 -4.74 1.20
CA ASP A 52 14.21 -3.57 0.50
C ASP A 52 13.78 -3.94 -0.93
N THR A 53 14.66 -4.63 -1.67
CA THR A 53 14.37 -5.08 -3.04
C THR A 53 13.31 -6.18 -3.07
N GLY A 54 13.23 -6.98 -2.01
CA GLY A 54 12.25 -8.03 -1.79
C GLY A 54 10.89 -7.52 -1.30
N GLY A 55 10.73 -6.21 -1.09
CA GLY A 55 9.47 -5.60 -0.64
C GLY A 55 9.10 -5.92 0.81
N ALA A 56 10.06 -6.29 1.64
CA ALA A 56 9.84 -6.72 3.03
C ALA A 56 10.83 -6.04 4.01
N LYS A 57 10.99 -6.60 5.21
CA LYS A 57 11.79 -5.99 6.29
C LYS A 57 13.08 -6.77 6.55
N PHE A 58 14.10 -6.00 6.93
CA PHE A 58 15.32 -6.53 7.53
C PHE A 58 15.17 -6.55 9.06
N PHE A 59 15.59 -7.66 9.68
CA PHE A 59 15.62 -7.84 11.12
C PHE A 59 17.04 -8.19 11.57
N PHE A 60 17.50 -7.53 12.62
CA PHE A 60 18.77 -7.86 13.26
C PHE A 60 18.52 -8.67 14.54
N LEU A 61 19.07 -9.87 14.59
CA LEU A 61 18.95 -10.84 15.67
C LEU A 61 20.25 -10.82 16.49
N GLU A 62 20.34 -9.87 17.42
CA GLU A 62 21.52 -9.64 18.26
C GLU A 62 21.81 -10.76 19.27
N SER A 63 20.78 -11.52 19.64
CA SER A 63 20.87 -12.56 20.68
C SER A 63 19.79 -13.63 20.48
N ALA A 64 20.00 -14.82 21.04
CA ALA A 64 19.04 -15.93 20.93
C ALA A 64 17.64 -15.56 21.48
N GLN A 65 17.60 -14.72 22.52
CA GLN A 65 16.37 -14.29 23.17
C GLN A 65 15.48 -13.42 22.27
N VAL A 66 16.04 -12.70 21.29
CA VAL A 66 15.27 -11.85 20.38
C VAL A 66 14.81 -12.55 19.11
N ILE A 67 15.32 -13.76 18.84
CA ILE A 67 14.96 -14.54 17.64
C ILE A 67 13.47 -14.84 17.62
N GLU A 68 12.95 -15.46 18.68
CA GLU A 68 11.54 -15.84 18.77
C GLU A 68 10.58 -14.66 18.55
N PRO A 69 10.69 -13.52 19.27
CA PRO A 69 9.75 -12.41 19.07
C PRO A 69 9.89 -11.76 17.69
N LEU A 70 11.09 -11.61 17.14
CA LEU A 70 11.29 -10.96 15.84
C LEU A 70 10.86 -11.83 14.66
N VAL A 71 11.17 -13.13 14.70
CA VAL A 71 10.69 -14.09 13.70
C VAL A 71 9.17 -14.25 13.79
N THR A 72 8.60 -14.30 14.99
CA THR A 72 7.14 -14.32 15.19
C THR A 72 6.49 -13.06 14.62
N LYS A 73 7.09 -11.89 14.81
CA LYS A 73 6.61 -10.64 14.22
C LYS A 73 6.60 -10.69 12.69
N ALA A 74 7.65 -11.23 12.07
CA ALA A 74 7.71 -11.41 10.62
C ALA A 74 6.69 -12.43 10.11
N LEU A 75 6.57 -13.59 10.78
CA LEU A 75 5.55 -14.61 10.49
C LEU A 75 4.13 -14.03 10.59
N MET A 76 3.84 -13.32 11.68
CA MET A 76 2.57 -12.66 11.89
C MET A 76 2.31 -11.61 10.80
N SER A 77 3.32 -10.89 10.32
CA SER A 77 3.15 -9.99 9.16
C SER A 77 2.62 -10.75 7.95
N VAL A 78 3.14 -11.95 7.67
CA VAL A 78 2.66 -12.80 6.56
C VAL A 78 1.24 -13.33 6.84
N PHE A 79 0.96 -13.80 8.06
CA PHE A 79 -0.36 -14.36 8.42
C PHE A 79 -1.45 -13.30 8.60
N LYS A 80 -1.08 -12.03 8.76
CA LYS A 80 -2.02 -10.92 8.84
C LYS A 80 -2.49 -10.45 7.47
N VAL A 81 -1.90 -10.94 6.37
CA VAL A 81 -2.39 -10.62 5.04
C VAL A 81 -3.81 -11.15 4.91
N CYS A 82 -4.77 -10.23 4.78
CA CYS A 82 -6.19 -10.54 4.64
C CYS A 82 -6.67 -10.46 3.18
N GLY A 83 -5.88 -9.84 2.30
CA GLY A 83 -6.12 -9.79 0.86
C GLY A 83 -4.84 -9.53 0.08
N SER A 84 -4.70 -10.15 -1.08
CA SER A 84 -3.56 -9.96 -2.00
C SER A 84 -4.01 -9.33 -3.31
N GLN A 85 -3.08 -8.71 -4.03
CA GLN A 85 -3.33 -8.02 -5.31
C GLN A 85 -4.50 -7.01 -5.23
N THR A 86 -4.58 -6.31 -4.10
CA THR A 86 -5.69 -5.43 -3.79
C THR A 86 -5.67 -4.19 -4.66
N ARG A 87 -6.83 -3.84 -5.20
CA ARG A 87 -7.06 -2.66 -6.02
C ARG A 87 -8.32 -1.93 -5.58
N LEU A 88 -8.23 -0.62 -5.41
CA LEU A 88 -9.37 0.25 -5.16
C LEU A 88 -9.70 1.04 -6.43
N ILE A 89 -10.86 0.76 -7.00
CA ILE A 89 -11.39 1.41 -8.19
C ILE A 89 -12.40 2.46 -7.76
N LEU A 90 -12.22 3.70 -8.22
CA LEU A 90 -13.12 4.81 -7.94
C LEU A 90 -13.82 5.27 -9.23
N ARG A 91 -15.12 5.49 -9.16
CA ARG A 91 -15.97 5.93 -10.28
C ARG A 91 -16.92 7.01 -9.80
N GLY A 92 -17.11 8.05 -10.61
CA GLY A 92 -18.15 9.03 -10.33
C GLY A 92 -19.54 8.47 -10.65
N LYS A 93 -20.53 8.84 -9.84
CA LYS A 93 -21.98 8.64 -10.08
C LYS A 93 -22.67 9.99 -10.21
N ASN A 94 -23.85 10.00 -10.82
CA ASN A 94 -24.72 11.18 -10.89
C ASN A 94 -24.01 12.45 -11.46
N GLY A 95 -23.17 12.26 -12.48
CA GLY A 95 -22.43 13.35 -13.13
C GLY A 95 -21.13 13.76 -12.42
N ALA A 96 -20.80 13.16 -11.28
CA ALA A 96 -19.49 13.32 -10.68
C ALA A 96 -18.41 12.63 -11.53
N ILE A 97 -17.18 13.14 -11.47
CA ILE A 97 -16.04 12.65 -12.26
C ILE A 97 -14.80 12.61 -11.37
N VAL A 98 -14.16 11.44 -11.25
CA VAL A 98 -12.85 11.33 -10.59
C VAL A 98 -11.78 11.90 -11.49
N THR A 99 -11.05 12.91 -11.02
CA THR A 99 -10.05 13.65 -11.79
C THR A 99 -8.62 13.28 -11.43
N LYS A 100 -8.38 12.82 -10.20
CA LYS A 100 -7.06 12.38 -9.74
C LYS A 100 -7.18 11.30 -8.67
N ILE A 101 -6.30 10.31 -8.70
CA ILE A 101 -6.02 9.44 -7.56
C ILE A 101 -4.56 9.65 -7.22
N TRP A 102 -4.27 10.16 -6.04
CA TRP A 102 -2.90 10.54 -5.71
C TRP A 102 -2.01 9.31 -5.53
N GLY A 103 -0.78 9.39 -6.06
CA GLY A 103 0.16 8.25 -6.08
C GLY A 103 -0.12 7.21 -7.17
N HIS A 104 -1.10 7.46 -8.05
CA HIS A 104 -1.49 6.53 -9.11
C HIS A 104 -1.80 7.25 -10.43
N ASP A 105 -1.07 6.92 -11.48
CA ASP A 105 -1.19 7.63 -12.77
C ASP A 105 -2.45 7.26 -13.57
N ASN A 106 -2.99 6.05 -13.37
CA ASN A 106 -4.10 5.53 -14.15
C ASN A 106 -5.38 5.40 -13.32
N ILE A 107 -6.25 6.40 -13.42
CA ILE A 107 -7.54 6.47 -12.71
C ILE A 107 -8.49 5.33 -13.13
N VAL A 108 -8.41 4.88 -14.39
CA VAL A 108 -9.25 3.80 -14.90
C VAL A 108 -8.88 2.48 -14.22
N VAL A 109 -7.58 2.22 -14.04
CA VAL A 109 -7.11 1.04 -13.30
C VAL A 109 -7.38 1.20 -11.80
N GLY A 110 -7.33 2.42 -11.27
CA GLY A 110 -7.54 2.68 -9.84
C GLY A 110 -6.25 2.58 -9.02
N ALA A 111 -6.38 2.70 -7.70
CA ALA A 111 -5.27 2.60 -6.77
C ALA A 111 -4.84 1.15 -6.55
N ASN A 112 -3.60 0.81 -6.86
CA ASN A 112 -3.02 -0.48 -6.49
C ASN A 112 -2.51 -0.42 -5.03
N LEU A 113 -3.08 -1.23 -4.17
CA LEU A 113 -2.78 -1.27 -2.73
C LEU A 113 -1.88 -2.45 -2.34
N GLY A 114 -1.62 -3.37 -3.27
CA GLY A 114 -0.85 -4.59 -3.03
C GLY A 114 -1.52 -5.49 -2.00
N ASP A 115 -0.75 -5.94 -1.01
CA ASP A 115 -1.25 -6.83 0.03
C ASP A 115 -1.84 -6.05 1.22
N LEU A 116 -3.11 -6.31 1.53
CA LEU A 116 -3.80 -5.79 2.69
C LEU A 116 -3.47 -6.65 3.91
N HIS A 117 -3.13 -5.98 5.01
CA HIS A 117 -2.84 -6.61 6.29
C HIS A 117 -3.86 -6.13 7.33
N ASN A 118 -4.22 -6.99 8.29
CA ASN A 118 -5.24 -6.66 9.29
C ASN A 118 -4.90 -5.48 10.22
N ASP A 119 -3.62 -5.11 10.31
CA ASP A 119 -3.10 -4.03 11.15
C ASP A 119 -2.60 -2.82 10.34
N ASN A 120 -2.88 -2.80 9.03
CA ASN A 120 -2.38 -1.78 8.13
C ASN A 120 -3.55 -1.00 7.53
N LEU A 121 -3.79 0.20 8.08
CA LEU A 121 -4.74 1.13 7.49
C LEU A 121 -4.16 1.73 6.20
N ARG A 122 -4.79 1.44 5.07
CA ARG A 122 -4.50 2.08 3.78
C ARG A 122 -5.48 3.23 3.56
N SER A 123 -4.96 4.39 3.16
CA SER A 123 -5.76 5.55 2.79
C SER A 123 -5.45 5.93 1.35
N VAL A 124 -6.50 6.15 0.56
CA VAL A 124 -6.40 6.63 -0.82
C VAL A 124 -7.02 8.01 -0.87
N LEU A 125 -6.25 8.97 -1.39
CA LEU A 125 -6.72 10.33 -1.62
C LEU A 125 -7.09 10.47 -3.10
N CYS A 126 -8.27 11.02 -3.37
CA CYS A 126 -8.71 11.32 -4.73
C CYS A 126 -9.33 12.71 -4.83
N ASP A 127 -9.15 13.32 -5.99
CA ASP A 127 -9.85 14.53 -6.38
C ASP A 127 -10.99 14.14 -7.32
N PHE A 128 -12.15 14.76 -7.15
CA PHE A 128 -13.29 14.53 -8.02
C PHE A 128 -14.15 15.79 -8.13
N TYR A 129 -14.76 15.97 -9.29
CA TYR A 129 -15.74 17.00 -9.55
C TYR A 129 -17.14 16.47 -9.24
N VAL A 130 -17.99 17.29 -8.65
CA VAL A 130 -19.40 16.99 -8.40
C VAL A 130 -20.25 18.12 -9.00
N PRO A 131 -21.31 17.80 -9.77
CA PRO A 131 -22.24 18.82 -10.21
C PRO A 131 -23.04 19.36 -9.02
N GLY A 132 -23.05 20.69 -8.83
CA GLY A 132 -23.75 21.36 -7.72
C GLY A 132 -25.28 21.42 -7.86
N THR A 133 -25.88 20.52 -8.62
CA THR A 133 -27.33 20.49 -8.89
C THR A 133 -28.02 19.46 -8.01
N LYS A 134 -28.93 19.91 -7.14
CA LYS A 134 -29.87 19.05 -6.42
C LYS A 134 -30.80 18.38 -7.44
N ASN A 135 -30.72 17.06 -7.58
CA ASN A 135 -31.68 16.29 -8.38
C ASN A 135 -32.72 15.69 -7.42
N GLY A 136 -33.80 16.45 -7.13
CA GLY A 136 -34.89 16.02 -6.25
C GLY A 136 -34.89 16.71 -4.87
N ASP A 137 -35.84 16.32 -4.03
CA ASP A 137 -36.04 16.83 -2.65
C ASP A 137 -35.06 16.22 -1.62
N GLU A 138 -34.22 15.27 -2.05
CA GLU A 138 -33.18 14.67 -1.19
C GLU A 138 -31.87 15.46 -1.29
N ASN A 139 -31.33 15.88 -0.14
CA ASN A 139 -30.05 16.59 -0.07
C ASN A 139 -28.84 15.67 -0.27
N ASP A 140 -29.03 14.35 -0.14
CA ASP A 140 -27.97 13.36 -0.24
C ASP A 140 -27.85 12.85 -1.69
N VAL A 141 -26.69 13.08 -2.29
CA VAL A 141 -26.39 12.61 -3.64
C VAL A 141 -25.29 11.55 -3.57
N GLU A 142 -25.55 10.38 -4.15
CA GLU A 142 -24.49 9.39 -4.39
C GLU A 142 -23.54 9.94 -5.47
N THR A 143 -22.33 10.33 -5.06
CA THR A 143 -21.39 11.01 -5.95
C THR A 143 -20.22 10.12 -6.36
N LEU A 144 -19.81 9.20 -5.50
CA LEU A 144 -18.70 8.29 -5.78
C LEU A 144 -19.15 6.85 -5.57
N ALA A 145 -18.83 5.96 -6.49
CA ALA A 145 -18.85 4.53 -6.28
C ALA A 145 -17.42 4.04 -6.13
N TYR A 146 -17.17 3.18 -5.15
CA TYR A 146 -15.90 2.50 -4.97
C TYR A 146 -16.07 1.00 -5.10
N GLU A 147 -15.06 0.37 -5.66
CA GLU A 147 -14.96 -1.08 -5.80
C GLU A 147 -13.58 -1.53 -5.33
N LEU A 148 -13.53 -2.23 -4.20
CA LEU A 148 -12.32 -2.87 -3.68
C LEU A 148 -12.27 -4.31 -4.18
N GLN A 149 -11.30 -4.59 -5.03
CA GLN A 149 -11.02 -5.93 -5.55
C GLN A 149 -9.79 -6.49 -4.85
N TYR A 150 -9.84 -7.74 -4.39
CA TYR A 150 -8.68 -8.42 -3.82
C TYR A 150 -8.82 -9.94 -3.95
N ASN A 151 -7.69 -10.63 -3.99
CA ASN A 151 -7.64 -12.07 -3.96
C ASN A 151 -7.41 -12.58 -2.54
N ARG A 152 -7.84 -13.82 -2.26
CA ARG A 152 -7.42 -14.46 -1.02
C ARG A 152 -5.91 -14.69 -1.10
N PRO A 153 -5.17 -14.53 0.02
CA PRO A 153 -3.70 -14.67 0.00
C PRO A 153 -3.22 -16.02 -0.54
N ASN A 154 -3.99 -17.08 -0.29
CA ASN A 154 -3.66 -18.44 -0.72
C ASN A 154 -4.26 -18.81 -2.10
N ASP A 155 -4.94 -17.88 -2.77
CA ASP A 155 -5.66 -18.15 -4.01
C ASP A 155 -5.70 -16.91 -4.92
N VAL A 156 -4.53 -16.60 -5.46
CA VAL A 156 -4.28 -15.40 -6.28
C VAL A 156 -4.73 -15.60 -7.74
N ALA A 157 -4.88 -16.85 -8.19
CA ALA A 157 -5.29 -17.16 -9.56
C ALA A 157 -6.82 -17.20 -9.77
N SER A 158 -7.59 -17.29 -8.68
CA SER A 158 -9.05 -17.25 -8.73
C SER A 158 -9.61 -15.86 -9.03
N GLU A 159 -10.91 -15.80 -9.32
CA GLU A 159 -11.61 -14.52 -9.47
C GLU A 159 -11.50 -13.68 -8.18
N PRO A 160 -11.20 -12.38 -8.29
CA PRO A 160 -11.06 -11.51 -7.14
C PRO A 160 -12.39 -11.35 -6.40
N ILE A 161 -12.30 -11.29 -5.07
CA ILE A 161 -13.40 -10.87 -4.22
C ILE A 161 -13.61 -9.37 -4.44
N VAL A 162 -14.87 -8.99 -4.64
CA VAL A 162 -15.25 -7.61 -4.94
C VAL A 162 -16.17 -7.06 -3.86
N ILE A 163 -15.76 -5.98 -3.21
CA ILE A 163 -16.58 -5.21 -2.27
C ILE A 163 -16.93 -3.88 -2.93
N LYS A 164 -18.21 -3.52 -2.95
CA LYS A 164 -18.71 -2.28 -3.56
C LYS A 164 -19.39 -1.41 -2.52
N GLY A 165 -19.32 -0.11 -2.72
CA GLY A 165 -20.09 0.85 -1.96
C GLY A 165 -20.18 2.20 -2.67
N THR A 166 -21.00 3.08 -2.10
CA THR A 166 -21.20 4.44 -2.59
C THR A 166 -20.87 5.45 -1.49
N LEU A 167 -20.42 6.63 -1.90
CA LEU A 167 -20.23 7.80 -1.06
C LEU A 167 -21.38 8.77 -1.32
N LEU A 168 -22.10 9.08 -0.25
CA LEU A 168 -23.15 10.09 -0.22
C LEU A 168 -22.51 11.43 0.16
N LEU A 169 -22.86 12.48 -0.56
CA LEU A 169 -22.54 13.85 -0.19
C LEU A 169 -23.83 14.64 0.01
N GLU A 170 -23.88 15.37 1.12
CA GLU A 170 -24.96 16.32 1.40
C GLU A 170 -24.57 17.69 0.83
N LEU A 171 -25.40 18.23 -0.08
CA LEU A 171 -25.17 19.57 -0.63
C LEU A 171 -25.80 20.63 0.26
N ALA A 172 -24.96 21.46 0.88
CA ALA A 172 -25.38 22.57 1.72
C ALA A 172 -25.19 23.94 1.05
N GLU A 173 -26.11 24.86 1.31
CA GLU A 173 -26.02 26.28 0.88
C GLU A 173 -25.32 27.17 1.92
N ASP A 174 -25.11 26.64 3.13
CA ASP A 174 -24.43 27.36 4.21
C ASP A 174 -22.92 27.45 3.94
N GLU A 175 -22.46 28.66 3.58
CA GLU A 175 -21.05 28.94 3.31
C GLU A 175 -20.13 28.71 4.54
N THR A 176 -20.67 28.73 5.76
CA THR A 176 -19.86 28.50 6.97
C THR A 176 -19.29 27.09 7.04
N LEU A 177 -19.95 26.11 6.39
CA LEU A 177 -19.52 24.72 6.32
C LEU A 177 -18.29 24.52 5.43
N ILE A 178 -17.97 25.44 4.52
CA ILE A 178 -16.80 25.38 3.63
C ILE A 178 -15.48 25.30 4.43
N ASN A 179 -15.43 25.94 5.60
CA ASN A 179 -14.23 25.95 6.44
C ASN A 179 -14.07 24.68 7.28
N THR A 180 -15.08 23.81 7.30
CA THR A 180 -15.10 22.59 8.11
C THR A 180 -14.58 21.42 7.28
N ILE A 181 -13.26 21.40 7.06
CA ILE A 181 -12.58 20.28 6.39
C ILE A 181 -12.14 19.26 7.43
N ASP A 182 -12.39 17.97 7.17
CA ASP A 182 -11.90 16.89 8.03
C ASP A 182 -10.36 16.98 8.20
N PRO A 183 -9.84 17.08 9.43
CA PRO A 183 -8.41 17.21 9.69
C PRO A 183 -7.56 16.08 9.09
N ARG A 184 -8.12 14.87 8.96
CA ARG A 184 -7.44 13.71 8.37
C ARG A 184 -7.21 13.93 6.88
N VAL A 185 -8.24 14.40 6.17
CA VAL A 185 -8.14 14.72 4.73
C VAL A 185 -7.13 15.84 4.50
N LYS A 186 -7.18 16.90 5.33
CA LYS A 186 -6.22 18.01 5.26
C LYS A 186 -4.77 17.56 5.46
N THR A 187 -4.54 16.65 6.42
CA THR A 187 -3.21 16.11 6.71
C THR A 187 -2.68 15.26 5.56
N ILE A 188 -3.49 14.31 5.06
CA ILE A 188 -3.09 13.44 3.95
C ILE A 188 -2.82 14.27 2.69
N TYR A 189 -3.68 15.26 2.40
CA TYR A 189 -3.49 16.17 1.27
C TYR A 189 -2.18 16.96 1.36
N ALA A 190 -1.84 17.51 2.53
CA ALA A 190 -0.58 18.24 2.72
C ALA A 190 0.66 17.35 2.52
N ILE A 191 0.66 16.13 3.07
CA ILE A 191 1.74 15.16 2.90
C ILE A 191 1.93 14.82 1.42
N GLN A 192 0.83 14.56 0.72
CA GLN A 192 0.86 14.13 -0.66
C GLN A 192 1.25 15.26 -1.62
N MET A 193 0.81 16.49 -1.36
CA MET A 193 1.27 17.67 -2.09
C MET A 193 2.77 17.89 -1.97
N ALA A 194 3.33 17.74 -0.75
CA ALA A 194 4.77 17.88 -0.54
C ALA A 194 5.56 16.85 -1.35
N ALA A 195 5.13 15.58 -1.31
CA ALA A 195 5.74 14.51 -2.11
C ALA A 195 5.70 14.78 -3.63
N ASP A 196 4.59 15.32 -4.14
CA ASP A 196 4.43 15.66 -5.57
C ASP A 196 5.28 16.89 -5.98
N MET A 197 5.52 17.83 -5.04
CA MET A 197 6.41 18.97 -5.25
C MET A 197 7.88 18.54 -5.33
N ASP A 198 8.32 17.68 -4.42
CA ASP A 198 9.69 17.15 -4.41
C ASP A 198 9.99 16.37 -5.71
N ALA A 199 9.02 15.58 -6.19
CA ALA A 199 9.15 14.84 -7.45
C ALA A 199 9.23 15.72 -8.71
N LYS A 200 8.75 16.98 -8.65
CA LYS A 200 8.85 17.94 -9.77
C LYS A 200 10.15 18.74 -9.78
N ILE A 201 10.88 18.73 -8.66
CA ILE A 201 12.14 19.48 -8.48
C ILE A 201 13.36 18.56 -8.73
N ALA A 202 13.20 17.25 -8.57
CA ALA A 202 14.19 16.22 -8.90
C ALA A 202 14.29 15.93 -10.41
#